data_AF-A0A356TUM2-F1
#
_entry.id   AF-A0A356TUM2-F1
#
_cell.length_a   1.000
_cell.length_b   1.000
_cell.length_c   1.000
_cell.angle_alpha   90.00
_cell.angle_beta   90.00
_cell.angle_gamma   90.00
#
_symmetry.space_group_name_H-M   'P 1'
#
loop_
_entity.id
_entity.type
_entity.pdbx_description
1 polymer ?
#
loop_
_entity_poly.entity_id
_entity_poly.type
_entity_poly.pdbx_seq_one_letter_code
_entity_poly.pdbx_strand_id
1 'polypeptide(L)'
;SLGGEAGSFLLESVEHGEKWGRYSFVGCRPALIARGRRGRFEVERGGRIEAQQVDDPWLPLRALLAEWKPPAEGLDWLPRFWGGAVGYVAYDSVRTFEPSVGTRHDDPEAWDFAFAIGGTLIIFDDLRQRAYAVSLRRVDGHDLRE
;
A
#
# COMPACT_ATOMS: atom_id res chain seq x y z
N SER A 1 -9.00 14.72 10.61
CA SER A 1 -9.57 14.47 9.27
C SER A 1 -9.00 13.15 8.76
N LEU A 2 -9.83 12.23 8.23
CA LEU A 2 -9.36 10.94 7.67
C LEU A 2 -8.97 11.03 6.18
N GLY A 3 -9.38 12.10 5.47
CA GLY A 3 -9.18 12.25 4.03
C GLY A 3 -8.18 13.34 3.61
N GLY A 4 -7.45 13.92 4.56
CA GLY A 4 -6.53 15.04 4.29
C GLY A 4 -5.04 14.71 4.43
N GLU A 5 -4.70 13.50 4.87
CA GLU A 5 -3.31 13.06 5.06
C GLU A 5 -2.84 12.25 3.86
N ALA A 6 -1.59 12.46 3.44
CA ALA A 6 -0.98 11.72 2.34
C ALA A 6 -1.07 10.19 2.57
N GLY A 7 -1.42 9.45 1.52
CA GLY A 7 -1.55 7.99 1.57
C GLY A 7 -2.84 7.47 2.24
N SER A 8 -3.80 8.35 2.55
CA SER A 8 -5.15 7.93 2.92
C SER A 8 -5.91 7.40 1.69
N PHE A 9 -6.77 6.41 1.88
CA PHE A 9 -7.53 5.79 0.78
C PHE A 9 -8.90 5.28 1.23
N LEU A 10 -9.79 5.12 0.26
CA LEU A 10 -11.06 4.41 0.37
C LEU A 10 -11.13 3.38 -0.76
N LEU A 11 -11.34 2.10 -0.43
CA LEU A 11 -11.60 1.04 -1.40
C LEU A 11 -13.01 0.49 -1.17
N GLU A 12 -13.84 0.62 -2.18
CA GLU A 12 -15.18 0.03 -2.25
C GLU A 12 -15.23 -0.84 -3.50
N SER A 13 -15.81 -2.03 -3.38
CA SER A 13 -16.02 -2.92 -4.52
C SER A 13 -17.49 -2.87 -4.92
N VAL A 14 -17.79 -2.86 -6.21
CA VAL A 14 -19.15 -3.04 -6.73
C VAL A 14 -19.12 -4.33 -7.56
N GLU A 15 -19.92 -5.31 -7.18
CA GLU A 15 -20.11 -6.51 -8.01
C GLU A 15 -21.30 -6.30 -8.95
N HIS A 16 -21.12 -6.71 -10.21
CA HIS A 16 -22.07 -6.62 -11.35
C HIS A 16 -23.53 -6.30 -10.97
N GLY A 17 -23.98 -5.11 -11.39
CA GLY A 17 -25.39 -4.74 -11.44
C GLY A 17 -25.84 -3.91 -10.25
N GLU A 18 -25.94 -4.49 -9.05
CA GLU A 18 -26.70 -3.84 -7.94
C GLU A 18 -26.25 -4.23 -6.53
N LYS A 19 -25.20 -5.04 -6.35
CA LYS A 19 -24.73 -5.44 -5.01
C LYS A 19 -23.40 -4.77 -4.68
N TRP A 20 -23.44 -3.89 -3.68
CA TRP A 20 -22.22 -3.40 -3.04
C TRP A 20 -21.43 -4.60 -2.53
N GLY A 21 -20.12 -4.56 -2.78
CA GLY A 21 -19.17 -5.52 -2.25
C GLY A 21 -19.31 -5.52 -0.74
N ARG A 22 -19.27 -6.72 -0.15
CA ARG A 22 -19.52 -6.90 1.29
C ARG A 22 -18.64 -6.04 2.20
N TYR A 23 -17.44 -5.70 1.74
CA TYR A 23 -16.46 -4.96 2.53
C TYR A 23 -16.05 -3.66 1.86
N SER A 24 -15.93 -2.63 2.69
CA SER A 24 -15.34 -1.34 2.35
C SER A 24 -14.16 -1.05 3.28
N PHE A 25 -13.11 -0.43 2.75
CA PHE A 25 -11.83 -0.26 3.45
C PHE A 25 -11.40 1.21 3.44
N VAL A 26 -11.23 1.79 4.64
CA VAL A 26 -10.67 3.14 4.80
C VAL A 26 -9.29 3.03 5.43
N GLY A 27 -8.26 3.39 4.67
CA GLY A 27 -6.89 3.48 5.16
C GLY A 27 -6.51 4.90 5.54
N CYS A 28 -5.82 5.07 6.66
CA CYS A 28 -5.28 6.36 7.11
C CYS A 28 -4.00 6.16 7.91
N ARG A 29 -3.21 7.24 8.06
CA ARG A 29 -1.95 7.26 8.82
C ARG A 29 -1.04 6.10 8.45
N PRO A 30 -0.65 5.97 7.18
CA PRO A 30 0.25 4.90 6.77
C PRO A 30 1.54 4.98 7.60
N ALA A 31 2.14 3.82 7.90
CA ALA A 31 3.41 3.79 8.60
C ALA A 31 4.53 4.36 7.71
N LEU A 32 4.39 4.18 6.39
CA LEU A 32 5.24 4.80 5.39
C LEU A 32 4.51 4.93 4.04
N ILE A 33 5.02 5.81 3.18
CA ILE A 33 4.67 5.87 1.77
C ILE A 33 5.93 5.60 0.94
N ALA A 34 5.90 4.60 0.07
CA ALA A 34 6.99 4.28 -0.85
C ALA A 34 6.63 4.73 -2.26
N ARG A 35 7.52 5.46 -2.93
CA ARG A 35 7.35 5.91 -4.33
C ARG A 35 8.60 5.58 -5.12
N GLY A 36 8.45 5.21 -6.38
CA GLY A 36 9.60 4.82 -7.19
C GLY A 36 9.41 5.15 -8.65
N ARG A 37 10.51 5.54 -9.29
CA ARG A 37 10.67 5.69 -10.73
C ARG A 37 12.11 5.39 -11.12
N ARG A 38 12.37 5.16 -12.40
CA ARG A 38 13.75 4.99 -12.87
C ARG A 38 14.65 6.14 -12.37
N GLY A 39 15.75 5.80 -11.71
CA GLY A 39 16.69 6.77 -11.15
C GLY A 39 16.37 7.25 -9.74
N ARG A 40 15.20 6.92 -9.15
CA ARG A 40 14.81 7.46 -7.84
C ARG A 40 13.82 6.56 -7.09
N PHE A 41 14.12 6.28 -5.83
CA PHE A 41 13.20 5.63 -4.90
C PHE A 41 13.12 6.44 -3.61
N GLU A 42 11.89 6.63 -3.12
CA GLU A 42 11.59 7.43 -1.94
C GLU A 42 10.79 6.64 -0.93
N VAL A 43 11.11 6.84 0.35
CA VAL A 43 10.33 6.39 1.48
C VAL A 43 10.03 7.58 2.38
N GLU A 44 8.75 7.86 2.58
CA GLU A 44 8.25 8.89 3.49
C GLU A 44 7.79 8.23 4.80
N ARG A 45 8.32 8.65 5.95
CA ARG A 45 7.94 8.17 7.29
C ARG A 45 7.74 9.37 8.21
N GLY A 46 6.54 9.52 8.77
CA GLY A 46 6.24 10.61 9.69
C GLY A 46 6.55 12.01 9.13
N GLY A 47 6.33 12.21 7.82
CA GLY A 47 6.63 13.48 7.12
C GLY A 47 8.09 13.67 6.72
N ARG A 48 9.00 12.77 7.08
CA ARG A 48 10.39 12.77 6.60
C ARG A 48 10.53 11.93 5.34
N ILE A 49 11.10 12.50 4.29
CA ILE A 49 11.39 11.81 3.03
C ILE A 49 12.86 11.40 3.00
N GLU A 50 13.10 10.12 2.78
CA GLU A 50 14.41 9.55 2.46
C GLU A 50 14.41 9.13 1.00
N ALA A 51 15.34 9.67 0.21
CA ALA A 51 15.45 9.40 -1.21
C ALA A 51 16.80 8.77 -1.54
N GLN A 52 16.80 7.81 -2.45
CA GLN A 52 18.01 7.19 -2.99
C GLN A 52 17.96 7.12 -4.52
N GLN A 53 19.13 7.27 -5.14
CA GLN A 53 19.31 7.08 -6.57
C GLN A 53 19.47 5.58 -6.84
N VAL A 54 18.59 5.03 -7.67
CA VAL A 54 18.55 3.59 -8.00
C VAL A 54 18.24 3.41 -9.47
N ASP A 55 18.87 2.42 -10.11
CA ASP A 55 18.58 2.12 -11.52
C ASP A 55 17.18 1.50 -11.68
N ASP A 56 16.87 0.53 -10.81
CA ASP A 56 15.60 -0.17 -10.75
C ASP A 56 14.91 0.09 -9.39
N PRO A 57 13.80 0.87 -9.35
CA PRO A 57 13.07 1.16 -8.12
C PRO A 57 12.26 -0.04 -7.58
N TRP A 58 12.04 -1.09 -8.38
CA TRP A 58 11.28 -2.28 -7.95
C TRP A 58 12.07 -3.16 -6.99
N LEU A 59 13.40 -3.16 -7.09
CA LEU A 59 14.29 -3.88 -6.17
C LEU A 59 14.20 -3.38 -4.72
N PRO A 60 14.38 -2.08 -4.42
CA PRO A 60 14.21 -1.57 -3.06
C PRO A 60 12.75 -1.66 -2.59
N LEU A 61 11.75 -1.51 -3.48
CA LEU A 61 10.35 -1.77 -3.10
C LEU A 61 10.15 -3.21 -2.62
N ARG A 62 10.69 -4.20 -3.35
CA ARG A 62 10.60 -5.61 -2.95
C ARG A 62 11.29 -5.87 -1.62
N ALA A 63 12.48 -5.31 -1.43
CA ALA A 63 13.22 -5.41 -0.17
C ALA A 63 12.41 -4.82 0.99
N LEU A 64 11.87 -3.61 0.79
CA LEU A 64 11.04 -2.93 1.78
C LEU A 64 9.81 -3.77 2.15
N LEU A 65 9.07 -4.31 1.17
CA LEU A 65 7.88 -5.13 1.43
C LEU A 65 8.22 -6.44 2.15
N ALA A 66 9.39 -7.03 1.92
CA ALA A 66 9.83 -8.26 2.58
C ALA A 66 10.06 -8.08 4.09
N GLU A 67 10.28 -6.85 4.56
CA GLU A 67 10.38 -6.50 5.98
C GLU A 67 9.00 -6.53 6.68
N TRP A 68 7.90 -6.42 5.94
CA TRP A 68 6.54 -6.40 6.48
C TRP A 68 5.92 -7.79 6.44
N LYS A 69 6.09 -8.55 7.53
CA LYS A 69 5.55 -9.90 7.67
C LYS A 69 4.23 -9.88 8.45
N PRO A 70 3.12 -10.36 7.87
CA PRO A 70 1.88 -10.51 8.61
C PRO A 70 2.01 -11.61 9.68
N PRO A 71 1.21 -11.58 10.76
CA PRO A 71 1.09 -12.71 11.68
C PRO A 71 0.65 -13.97 10.91
N ALA A 72 1.24 -15.12 11.25
CA ALA A 72 0.97 -16.38 10.56
C ALA A 72 -0.43 -16.95 10.88
N GLU A 73 -0.97 -16.66 12.07
CA GLU A 73 -2.20 -17.26 12.59
C GLU A 73 -3.01 -16.23 13.41
N GLY A 74 -4.28 -16.55 13.69
CA GLY A 74 -5.11 -15.78 14.63
C GLY A 74 -5.94 -14.63 14.04
N LEU A 75 -6.03 -14.53 12.71
CA LEU A 75 -6.73 -13.44 12.02
C LEU A 75 -7.93 -13.89 11.16
N ASP A 76 -8.42 -15.12 11.35
CA ASP A 76 -9.52 -15.70 10.55
C ASP A 76 -10.86 -14.96 10.67
N TRP A 77 -10.99 -14.10 11.68
CA TRP A 77 -12.16 -13.26 11.89
C TRP A 77 -12.16 -11.97 11.04
N LEU A 78 -11.03 -11.63 10.42
CA LEU A 78 -10.89 -10.52 9.46
C LEU A 78 -11.13 -11.00 8.02
N PRO A 79 -11.53 -10.10 7.09
CA PRO A 79 -11.54 -10.44 5.68
C PRO A 79 -10.14 -10.72 5.15
N ARG A 80 -10.05 -11.27 3.92
CA ARG A 80 -8.75 -11.59 3.28
C ARG A 80 -7.80 -10.40 3.20
N PHE A 81 -8.33 -9.19 3.05
CA PHE A 81 -7.57 -7.96 3.08
C PHE A 81 -7.77 -7.24 4.41
N TRP A 82 -6.74 -7.20 5.25
CA TRP A 82 -6.74 -6.47 6.51
C TRP A 82 -5.52 -5.53 6.64
N GLY A 83 -4.80 -5.36 5.54
CA GLY A 83 -3.77 -4.36 5.32
C GLY A 83 -2.64 -4.88 4.44
N GLY A 84 -1.55 -4.10 4.35
CA GLY A 84 -0.48 -4.32 3.39
C GLY A 84 -0.12 -3.03 2.66
N ALA A 85 0.25 -3.16 1.38
CA ALA A 85 0.55 -2.04 0.49
C ALA A 85 -0.66 -1.69 -0.37
N VAL A 86 -1.12 -0.43 -0.29
CA VAL A 86 -2.24 0.08 -1.09
C VAL A 86 -1.79 1.33 -1.84
N GLY A 87 -2.11 1.39 -3.13
CA GLY A 87 -1.71 2.49 -3.97
C GLY A 87 -1.84 2.12 -5.44
N TYR A 88 -0.91 2.58 -6.26
CA TYR A 88 -0.98 2.36 -7.70
C TYR A 88 0.35 1.91 -8.30
N VAL A 89 0.23 1.26 -9.46
CA VAL A 89 1.30 1.06 -10.43
C VAL A 89 0.87 1.79 -11.70
N ALA A 90 1.73 2.68 -12.19
CA ALA A 90 1.47 3.43 -13.41
C ALA A 90 1.42 2.49 -14.62
N TYR A 91 0.61 2.83 -15.63
CA TYR A 91 0.48 2.02 -16.83
C TYR A 91 1.83 1.77 -17.52
N ASP A 92 2.65 2.82 -17.65
CA ASP A 92 3.96 2.74 -18.31
C ASP A 92 4.98 1.86 -17.58
N SER A 93 4.72 1.50 -16.31
CA SER A 93 5.54 0.55 -15.56
C SER A 93 5.60 -0.83 -16.22
N VAL A 94 4.60 -1.19 -17.04
CA VAL A 94 4.59 -2.44 -17.81
C VAL A 94 5.86 -2.62 -18.63
N ARG A 95 6.48 -1.55 -19.10
CA ARG A 95 7.70 -1.57 -19.94
C ARG A 95 8.94 -2.05 -19.19
N THR A 96 8.92 -1.98 -17.87
CA THR A 96 9.96 -2.58 -17.03
C THR A 96 9.94 -4.10 -17.15
N PHE A 97 8.74 -4.68 -17.27
CA PHE A 97 8.52 -6.13 -17.32
C PHE A 97 8.45 -6.65 -18.77
N GLU A 98 7.99 -5.80 -19.70
CA GLU A 98 7.82 -6.10 -21.12
C GLU A 98 8.44 -4.99 -21.99
N PRO A 99 9.76 -5.04 -22.27
CA PRO A 99 10.46 -4.01 -23.05
C PRO A 99 9.97 -3.86 -24.49
N SER A 100 9.19 -4.82 -24.99
CA SER A 100 8.61 -4.84 -26.34
C SER A 100 7.46 -3.85 -26.53
N VAL A 101 6.84 -3.40 -25.43
CA VAL A 101 5.79 -2.37 -25.45
C VAL A 101 6.49 -1.03 -25.65
N GLY A 102 6.33 -0.41 -26.84
CA GLY A 102 7.09 0.72 -27.43
C GLY A 102 7.63 1.87 -26.56
N THR A 103 7.45 3.14 -26.96
CA THR A 103 8.08 4.27 -26.25
C THR A 103 7.28 4.70 -25.01
N ARG A 104 8.00 5.03 -23.93
CA ARG A 104 7.43 5.56 -22.67
C ARG A 104 6.85 6.96 -22.89
N HIS A 105 5.78 7.30 -22.17
CA HIS A 105 5.27 8.66 -22.17
C HIS A 105 6.25 9.58 -21.43
N ASP A 106 6.59 10.72 -22.03
CA ASP A 106 7.65 11.63 -21.57
C ASP A 106 7.22 12.52 -20.38
N ASP A 107 6.88 11.92 -19.24
CA ASP A 107 6.88 12.63 -17.97
C ASP A 107 8.02 12.10 -17.07
N PRO A 108 9.14 12.86 -16.95
CA PRO A 108 10.27 12.46 -16.12
C PRO A 108 9.98 12.52 -14.62
N GLU A 109 8.91 13.21 -14.20
CA GLU A 109 8.53 13.33 -12.79
C GLU A 109 7.49 12.30 -12.36
N ALA A 110 6.82 11.64 -13.31
CA ALA A 110 5.84 10.61 -13.03
C ALA A 110 6.46 9.41 -12.29
N TRP A 111 5.80 9.01 -11.19
CA TRP A 111 6.16 7.81 -10.44
C TRP A 111 5.65 6.55 -11.14
N ASP A 112 6.51 5.53 -11.25
CA ASP A 112 6.14 4.19 -11.73
C ASP A 112 5.20 3.48 -10.73
N PHE A 113 5.32 3.79 -9.45
CA PHE A 113 4.42 3.34 -8.41
C PHE A 113 4.42 4.28 -7.20
N ALA A 114 3.35 4.23 -6.43
CA ALA A 114 3.29 4.78 -5.08
C ALA A 114 2.39 3.91 -4.20
N PHE A 115 2.87 3.56 -3.01
CA PHE A 115 2.15 2.72 -2.05
C PHE A 115 2.17 3.30 -0.64
N ALA A 116 1.00 3.43 -0.03
CA ALA A 116 0.81 3.57 1.40
C ALA A 116 0.91 2.18 2.04
N ILE A 117 1.79 2.01 3.03
CA ILE A 117 2.08 0.70 3.64
C ILE A 117 1.85 0.77 5.15
N GLY A 118 1.11 -0.22 5.68
CA GLY A 118 0.78 -0.32 7.10
C GLY A 118 -0.20 0.77 7.55
N GLY A 119 -0.11 1.17 8.82
CA GLY A 119 -0.96 2.24 9.37
C GLY A 119 -2.26 1.73 9.98
N THR A 120 -3.33 2.52 9.91
CA THR A 120 -4.65 2.14 10.43
C THR A 120 -5.63 1.90 9.31
N LEU A 121 -6.32 0.76 9.37
CA LEU A 121 -7.36 0.34 8.44
C LEU A 121 -8.69 0.22 9.20
N ILE A 122 -9.73 0.88 8.70
CA ILE A 122 -11.11 0.65 9.12
C ILE A 122 -11.77 -0.23 8.06
N ILE A 123 -12.32 -1.35 8.50
CA ILE A 123 -12.97 -2.35 7.66
C ILE A 123 -14.44 -2.37 8.01
N PHE A 124 -15.31 -2.05 7.05
CA PHE A 124 -16.75 -2.18 7.19
C PHE A 124 -17.19 -3.54 6.62
N ASP A 125 -17.90 -4.36 7.41
CA ASP A 125 -18.58 -5.59 6.97
C ASP A 125 -20.08 -5.29 6.88
N ASP A 126 -20.52 -4.88 5.69
CA ASP A 126 -21.89 -4.41 5.47
C ASP A 126 -22.92 -5.53 5.65
N LEU A 127 -22.52 -6.78 5.43
CA LEU A 127 -23.39 -7.94 5.66
C LEU A 127 -23.67 -8.15 7.16
N ARG A 128 -22.67 -7.94 8.02
CA ARG A 128 -22.80 -8.13 9.48
C ARG A 128 -23.12 -6.85 10.25
N GLN A 129 -23.14 -5.70 9.57
CA GLN A 129 -23.30 -4.38 10.18
C GLN A 129 -22.25 -4.15 11.29
N ARG A 130 -20.98 -4.43 10.96
CA ARG A 130 -19.84 -4.28 11.89
C ARG A 130 -18.73 -3.46 11.24
N ALA A 131 -17.99 -2.75 12.08
CA ALA A 131 -16.74 -2.13 11.69
C ALA A 131 -15.59 -2.67 12.55
N TYR A 132 -14.45 -2.91 11.94
CA TYR A 132 -13.21 -3.32 12.61
C TYR A 132 -12.16 -2.23 12.42
N ALA A 133 -11.49 -1.86 13.51
CA ALA A 133 -10.32 -0.99 13.45
C ALA A 133 -9.06 -1.85 13.62
N VAL A 134 -8.24 -1.92 12.59
CA VAL A 134 -6.99 -2.68 12.56
C VAL A 134 -5.84 -1.70 12.49
N SER A 135 -4.87 -1.79 13.41
CA SER A 135 -3.66 -0.97 13.37
C SER A 135 -2.45 -1.86 13.16
N LEU A 136 -1.80 -1.68 12.01
CA LEU A 136 -0.62 -2.43 11.63
C LEU A 136 0.62 -1.65 12.03
N ARG A 137 1.45 -2.32 12.82
CA ARG A 137 2.74 -1.84 13.27
C ARG A 137 3.78 -2.89 12.96
N ARG A 138 4.92 -2.45 12.44
CA ARG A 138 6.10 -3.29 12.34
C ARG A 138 6.68 -3.42 13.73
N VAL A 139 6.86 -4.65 14.18
CA VAL A 139 7.52 -4.97 15.45
C VAL A 139 8.93 -5.43 15.10
N ASP A 140 9.94 -4.79 15.68
CA ASP A 140 11.32 -5.25 15.52
C ASP A 140 11.52 -6.51 16.39
N GLY A 141 12.36 -7.44 15.94
CA GLY A 141 12.54 -8.75 16.61
C GLY A 141 13.02 -8.71 18.07
N HIS A 142 13.30 -7.52 18.61
CA HIS A 142 13.64 -7.29 20.01
C HIS A 142 12.41 -7.05 20.93
N ASP A 143 11.23 -6.79 20.37
CA ASP A 143 10.03 -6.37 21.13
C ASP A 143 9.10 -7.53 21.52
N LEU A 144 9.49 -8.80 21.28
CA LEU A 144 8.65 -9.98 21.59
C LEU A 144 8.88 -10.55 23.01
N ARG A 145 9.35 -9.72 23.94
CA ARG A 145 9.48 -10.09 25.36
C ARG A 145 8.91 -8.99 26.24
N GLU A 146 7.59 -9.00 26.42
CA GLU A 146 6.90 -8.49 27.61
C GLU A 146 5.46 -9.03 27.65
#